data_AF-A0A9W9VR33-F1
#
_entry.id   AF-A0A9W9VR33-F1
#
_cell.length_a   1.000
_cell.length_b   1.000
_cell.length_c   1.000
_cell.angle_alpha   90.00
_cell.angle_beta   90.00
_cell.angle_gamma   90.00
#
_symmetry.space_group_name_H-M   'P 1'
#
loop_
_entity.id
_entity.type
_entity.pdbx_description
1 polymer ?
#
loop_
_entity_poly.entity_id
_entity_poly.type
_entity_poly.pdbx_seq_one_letter_code
_entity_poly.pdbx_strand_id
1 'polypeptide(L)'
;MPSSQHHHVPWMVCRLDRRASIGVPLLTNTINEYEDTLGESNPNCIVIWHCVCMLVCVDGNVLARAAGREGPNAMNKARQELISWTETDASRRACIHAAQTFRILSHRKPADGTAFQSVRTLFMSALVLGFYLLAKESSPIYSPVHENVAFDLSNTDVDWKTIGEEGFSELPKFPSSENAAVRFIHFGGPIVMDGKKYQSGAQHAKRIILEFASLLDEVGSHWMTDYAQLLYTIHDTIEDKGR
;
A
#
# COMPACT_ATOMS: atom_id res chain seq x y z
N MET A 1 26.31 12.23 -6.63
CA MET A 1 25.37 12.18 -5.50
C MET A 1 24.07 11.61 -6.05
N PRO A 2 23.57 10.47 -5.54
CA PRO A 2 22.26 9.98 -5.98
C PRO A 2 21.22 11.06 -5.65
N SER A 3 20.35 11.38 -6.59
CA SER A 3 19.24 12.31 -6.40
C SER A 3 18.43 11.96 -5.15
N SER A 4 17.96 12.97 -4.42
CA SER A 4 17.16 12.82 -3.19
C SER A 4 15.92 11.93 -3.33
N GLN A 5 15.46 11.67 -4.56
CA GLN A 5 14.37 10.76 -4.89
C GLN A 5 14.59 9.29 -4.49
N HIS A 6 15.83 8.81 -4.36
CA HIS A 6 16.08 7.39 -4.10
C HIS A 6 15.85 6.95 -2.64
N HIS A 7 15.71 7.88 -1.68
CA HIS A 7 15.68 7.52 -0.26
C HIS A 7 14.34 6.95 0.22
N HIS A 8 13.24 7.19 -0.50
CA HIS A 8 11.89 6.84 -0.03
C HIS A 8 11.34 5.53 -0.60
N VAL A 9 12.10 4.88 -1.50
CA VAL A 9 11.69 3.65 -2.18
C VAL A 9 12.74 2.55 -1.89
N PRO A 10 12.50 1.68 -0.90
CA PRO A 10 13.52 0.76 -0.40
C PRO A 10 14.10 -0.19 -1.45
N TRP A 11 13.32 -0.68 -2.41
CA TRP A 11 13.84 -1.58 -3.45
C TRP A 11 14.96 -0.95 -4.28
N MET A 12 14.90 0.38 -4.50
CA MET A 12 15.95 1.10 -5.23
C MET A 12 17.26 1.04 -4.46
N VAL A 13 17.20 1.22 -3.14
CA VAL A 13 18.36 1.10 -2.25
C VAL A 13 18.86 -0.35 -2.19
N CYS A 14 17.95 -1.32 -2.06
CA CYS A 14 18.30 -2.74 -2.05
C CYS A 14 19.02 -3.17 -3.33
N ARG A 15 18.66 -2.63 -4.50
CA ARG A 15 19.33 -2.92 -5.77
C ARG A 15 20.77 -2.42 -5.85
N LEU A 16 21.12 -1.39 -5.07
CA LEU A 16 22.50 -0.89 -5.01
C LEU A 16 23.39 -1.79 -4.12
N ASP A 17 22.79 -2.60 -3.25
CA ASP A 17 23.50 -3.56 -2.40
C ASP A 17 23.47 -4.97 -3.03
N ARG A 18 24.66 -5.55 -3.25
CA ARG A 18 24.81 -6.85 -3.91
C ARG A 18 24.07 -8.00 -3.20
N ARG A 19 23.92 -7.94 -1.88
CA ARG A 19 23.24 -8.99 -1.11
C ARG A 19 21.73 -8.79 -1.11
N ALA A 20 21.27 -7.54 -1.08
CA ALA A 20 19.85 -7.21 -1.07
C ALA A 20 19.21 -7.17 -2.47
N SER A 21 20.01 -7.09 -3.55
CA SER A 21 19.50 -6.97 -4.92
C SER A 21 18.65 -8.16 -5.39
N ILE A 22 18.79 -9.32 -4.75
CA ILE A 22 17.98 -10.52 -5.04
C ILE A 22 16.58 -10.45 -4.42
N GLY A 23 16.31 -9.51 -3.51
CA GLY A 23 15.05 -9.46 -2.76
C GLY A 23 13.81 -9.36 -3.65
N VAL A 24 13.81 -8.44 -4.63
CA VAL A 24 12.68 -8.28 -5.56
C VAL A 24 12.48 -9.52 -6.43
N PRO A 25 13.51 -10.05 -7.14
CA PRO A 25 13.36 -11.29 -7.90
C PRO A 25 12.86 -12.46 -7.07
N LEU A 26 13.31 -12.58 -5.82
CA LEU A 26 12.86 -13.64 -4.92
C LEU A 26 11.37 -13.51 -4.57
N LEU A 27 10.87 -12.29 -4.34
CA LEU A 27 9.45 -12.06 -4.07
C LEU A 27 8.57 -12.42 -5.26
N THR A 28 9.00 -12.06 -6.48
CA THR A 28 8.32 -12.40 -7.72
C THR A 28 8.35 -13.91 -7.98
N ASN A 29 9.49 -14.56 -7.79
CA ASN A 29 9.59 -16.02 -7.95
C ASN A 29 8.76 -16.77 -6.90
N THR A 30 8.68 -16.25 -5.67
CA THR A 30 7.88 -16.86 -4.60
C THR A 30 6.41 -16.94 -4.99
N ILE A 31 5.83 -15.85 -5.52
CA ILE A 31 4.42 -15.88 -5.91
C ILE A 31 4.20 -16.72 -7.17
N ASN A 32 5.13 -16.71 -8.13
CA ASN A 32 5.04 -17.55 -9.32
C ASN A 32 4.95 -19.04 -8.99
N GLU A 33 5.73 -19.49 -8.00
CA GLU A 33 5.83 -20.91 -7.62
C GLU A 33 4.81 -21.33 -6.54
N TYR A 34 4.44 -20.42 -5.63
CA TYR A 34 3.72 -20.78 -4.40
C TYR A 34 2.41 -20.02 -4.18
N GLU A 35 1.88 -19.26 -5.14
CA GLU A 35 0.61 -18.53 -5.00
C GLU A 35 -0.53 -19.42 -4.49
N ASP A 36 -0.78 -20.55 -5.15
CA ASP A 36 -1.85 -21.48 -4.77
C ASP A 36 -1.61 -22.04 -3.37
N THR A 37 -0.37 -22.42 -3.05
CA THR A 37 -0.01 -22.94 -1.72
C THR A 37 -0.22 -21.89 -0.63
N LEU A 38 0.17 -20.64 -0.87
CA LEU A 38 0.02 -19.54 0.09
C LEU A 38 -1.45 -19.13 0.27
N GLY A 39 -2.24 -19.19 -0.81
CA GLY A 39 -3.66 -18.84 -0.83
C GLY A 39 -4.57 -19.91 -0.22
N GLU A 40 -4.29 -21.19 -0.47
CA GLU A 40 -5.10 -22.32 0.02
C GLU A 40 -4.77 -22.73 1.45
N SER A 41 -3.59 -22.36 1.97
CA SER A 41 -3.17 -22.72 3.32
C SER A 41 -3.91 -21.92 4.40
N ASN A 42 -3.29 -20.85 4.88
CA ASN A 42 -3.84 -19.98 5.90
C ASN A 42 -3.67 -18.54 5.40
N PRO A 43 -4.70 -17.67 5.48
CA PRO A 43 -4.63 -16.31 4.95
C PRO A 43 -3.47 -15.48 5.54
N ASN A 44 -2.98 -15.83 6.73
CA ASN A 44 -1.81 -15.20 7.33
C ASN A 44 -0.53 -15.39 6.46
N CYS A 45 -0.40 -16.50 5.72
CA CYS A 45 0.75 -16.79 4.86
C CYS A 45 0.86 -15.81 3.69
N ILE A 46 -0.21 -15.65 2.92
CA ILE A 46 -0.23 -14.71 1.79
C ILE A 46 -0.14 -13.25 2.28
N VAL A 47 -0.71 -12.93 3.44
CA VAL A 47 -0.56 -11.60 4.08
C VAL A 47 0.89 -11.28 4.42
N ILE A 48 1.69 -12.26 4.87
CA ILE A 48 3.13 -12.06 5.09
C ILE A 48 3.83 -11.69 3.78
N TRP A 49 3.49 -12.35 2.66
CA TRP A 49 4.06 -12.01 1.37
C TRP A 49 3.69 -10.57 0.93
N HIS A 50 2.43 -10.15 1.09
CA HIS A 50 2.02 -8.75 0.88
C HIS A 50 2.79 -7.77 1.76
N CYS A 51 3.04 -8.14 3.03
CA CYS A 51 3.83 -7.34 3.96
C CYS A 51 5.24 -7.09 3.44
N VAL A 52 5.95 -8.15 3.02
CA VAL A 52 7.33 -8.02 2.53
C VAL A 52 7.36 -7.22 1.23
N CYS A 53 6.37 -7.39 0.35
CA CYS A 53 6.25 -6.57 -0.85
C CYS A 53 6.05 -5.08 -0.53
N MET A 54 5.22 -4.74 0.46
CA MET A 54 5.09 -3.35 0.90
C MET A 54 6.39 -2.80 1.50
N LEU A 55 7.12 -3.60 2.29
CA LEU A 55 8.39 -3.18 2.89
C LEU A 55 9.48 -2.84 1.87
N VAL A 56 9.42 -3.40 0.66
CA VAL A 56 10.31 -3.02 -0.44
C VAL A 56 9.77 -1.84 -1.27
N CYS A 57 8.48 -1.51 -1.17
CA CYS A 57 7.86 -0.41 -1.90
C CYS A 57 7.89 0.94 -1.15
N VAL A 58 7.93 0.93 0.19
CA VAL A 58 7.87 2.15 1.00
C VAL A 58 8.72 2.03 2.27
N ASP A 59 9.43 3.11 2.62
CA ASP A 59 10.15 3.18 3.88
C ASP A 59 9.19 3.26 5.08
N GLY A 60 9.13 2.19 5.86
CA GLY A 60 8.32 2.11 7.07
C GLY A 60 8.66 3.17 8.12
N ASN A 61 9.89 3.69 8.16
CA ASN A 61 10.24 4.79 9.06
C ASN A 61 9.63 6.11 8.60
N VAL A 62 9.52 6.36 7.30
CA VAL A 62 8.80 7.54 6.77
C VAL A 62 7.33 7.46 7.16
N LEU A 63 6.69 6.29 6.97
CA LEU A 63 5.29 6.08 7.39
C LEU A 63 5.10 6.32 8.89
N ALA A 64 5.98 5.75 9.73
CA ALA A 64 5.90 5.90 11.17
C ALA A 64 6.10 7.36 11.63
N ARG A 65 7.02 8.10 11.00
CA ARG A 65 7.18 9.54 11.25
C ARG A 65 5.96 10.33 10.80
N ALA A 66 5.41 10.05 9.62
CA ALA A 66 4.20 10.69 9.09
C ALA A 66 2.94 10.39 9.93
N ALA A 67 2.97 9.30 10.71
CA ALA A 67 2.00 8.94 11.73
C ALA A 67 2.24 9.61 13.11
N GLY A 68 3.30 10.41 13.26
CA GLY A 68 3.55 11.19 14.48
C GLY A 68 4.55 10.58 15.47
N ARG A 69 5.20 9.44 15.14
CA ARG A 69 6.12 8.73 16.07
C ARG A 69 7.19 9.62 16.70
N GLU A 70 7.69 10.60 15.97
CA GLU A 70 8.80 11.48 16.37
C GLU A 70 8.35 12.94 16.59
N GLY A 71 7.05 13.16 16.78
CA GLY A 71 6.46 14.47 17.04
C GLY A 71 6.12 15.30 15.79
N PRO A 72 5.51 16.49 15.97
CA PRO A 72 4.86 17.24 14.87
C PRO A 72 5.79 17.69 13.75
N ASN A 73 7.01 18.10 14.09
CA ASN A 73 7.99 18.58 13.10
C ASN A 73 8.44 17.43 12.18
N ALA A 74 8.75 16.27 12.75
CA ALA A 74 9.12 15.08 11.99
C ALA A 74 7.95 14.57 11.15
N MET A 75 6.73 14.64 11.69
CA MET A 75 5.50 14.29 10.99
C MET A 75 5.28 15.13 9.74
N ASN A 76 5.36 16.45 9.85
CA ASN A 76 5.17 17.35 8.72
C ASN A 76 6.24 17.12 7.64
N LYS A 77 7.50 16.96 8.05
CA LYS A 77 8.59 16.64 7.11
C LYS A 77 8.34 15.32 6.38
N ALA A 78 7.99 14.26 7.10
CA ALA A 78 7.72 12.96 6.50
C ALA A 78 6.49 12.99 5.56
N ARG A 79 5.44 13.74 5.90
CA ARG A 79 4.28 13.94 5.01
C ARG A 79 4.66 14.67 3.71
N GLN A 80 5.64 15.58 3.74
CA GLN A 80 6.19 16.20 2.52
C GLN A 80 7.03 15.22 1.70
N GLU A 81 7.86 14.40 2.35
CA GLU A 81 8.63 13.34 1.69
C GLU A 81 7.72 12.37 0.92
N LEU A 82 6.55 12.03 1.49
CA LEU A 82 5.57 11.14 0.87
C LEU A 82 4.96 11.68 -0.43
N ILE A 83 4.97 12.99 -0.69
CA ILE A 83 4.49 13.55 -1.97
C ILE A 83 5.34 13.02 -3.12
N SER A 84 6.66 12.98 -2.96
CA SER A 84 7.55 12.43 -3.99
C SER A 84 7.37 10.91 -4.16
N TRP A 85 7.03 10.21 -3.08
CA TRP A 85 6.78 8.77 -3.10
C TRP A 85 5.50 8.43 -3.87
N THR A 86 4.41 9.19 -3.75
CA THR A 86 3.13 8.90 -4.43
C THR A 86 3.22 8.94 -5.97
N GLU A 87 4.22 9.61 -6.50
CA GLU A 87 4.49 9.67 -7.94
C GLU A 87 5.18 8.41 -8.48
N THR A 88 5.72 7.57 -7.60
CA THR A 88 6.44 6.36 -7.98
C THR A 88 5.51 5.20 -8.27
N ASP A 89 5.90 4.32 -9.18
CA ASP A 89 5.18 3.07 -9.47
C ASP A 89 5.16 2.14 -8.25
N ALA A 90 6.21 2.19 -7.44
CA ALA A 90 6.32 1.46 -6.18
C ALA A 90 5.20 1.82 -5.19
N SER A 91 4.85 3.11 -5.07
CA SER A 91 3.73 3.52 -4.21
C SER A 91 2.40 2.94 -4.67
N ARG A 92 2.17 2.89 -5.98
CA ARG A 92 0.94 2.36 -6.57
C ARG A 92 0.88 0.84 -6.43
N ARG A 93 2.01 0.15 -6.61
CA ARG A 93 2.12 -1.28 -6.28
C ARG A 93 1.83 -1.53 -4.78
N ALA A 94 2.36 -0.69 -3.89
CA ALA A 94 2.09 -0.79 -2.45
C ALA A 94 0.60 -0.64 -2.12
N CYS A 95 -0.10 0.28 -2.80
CA CYS A 95 -1.55 0.44 -2.64
C CYS A 95 -2.33 -0.84 -3.00
N ILE A 96 -1.92 -1.55 -4.06
CA ILE A 96 -2.55 -2.84 -4.43
C ILE A 96 -2.32 -3.87 -3.32
N HIS A 97 -1.08 -4.05 -2.84
CA HIS A 97 -0.82 -5.00 -1.75
C HIS A 97 -1.57 -4.63 -0.46
N ALA A 98 -1.71 -3.35 -0.14
CA ALA A 98 -2.45 -2.87 1.01
C ALA A 98 -3.95 -3.17 0.89
N ALA A 99 -4.55 -2.93 -0.27
CA ALA A 99 -5.96 -3.22 -0.53
C ALA A 99 -6.26 -4.73 -0.54
N GLN A 100 -5.35 -5.54 -1.10
CA GLN A 100 -5.46 -7.00 -1.08
C GLN A 100 -5.32 -7.55 0.36
N THR A 101 -4.43 -6.97 1.18
CA THR A 101 -4.34 -7.31 2.62
C THR A 101 -5.67 -7.06 3.33
N PHE A 102 -6.30 -5.90 3.08
CA PHE A 102 -7.63 -5.60 3.63
C PHE A 102 -8.66 -6.65 3.21
N ARG A 103 -8.75 -6.94 1.90
CA ARG A 103 -9.66 -7.95 1.35
C ARG A 103 -9.47 -9.32 2.00
N ILE A 104 -8.23 -9.80 2.10
CA ILE A 104 -7.93 -11.11 2.66
C ILE A 104 -8.37 -11.17 4.13
N LEU A 105 -8.06 -10.14 4.93
CA LEU A 105 -8.36 -10.13 6.35
C LEU A 105 -9.83 -9.84 6.67
N SER A 106 -10.56 -9.15 5.79
CA SER A 106 -12.01 -8.94 5.92
C SER A 106 -12.81 -10.19 5.60
N HIS A 107 -12.27 -11.13 4.82
CA HIS A 107 -12.93 -12.39 4.44
C HIS A 107 -12.41 -13.61 5.21
N ARG A 108 -11.45 -13.43 6.13
CA ARG A 108 -10.90 -14.53 6.91
C ARG A 108 -11.97 -15.16 7.80
N LYS A 109 -11.85 -16.47 8.05
CA LYS A 109 -12.73 -17.20 8.95
C LYS A 109 -12.16 -17.12 10.37
N PRO A 110 -13.01 -17.14 11.43
CA PRO A 110 -12.52 -17.21 12.80
C PRO A 110 -11.58 -18.39 13.07
N ALA A 111 -11.79 -19.52 12.38
CA ALA A 111 -10.96 -20.72 12.48
C ALA A 111 -9.52 -20.53 11.95
N ASP A 112 -9.27 -19.53 11.11
CA ASP A 112 -7.93 -19.27 10.55
C ASP A 112 -6.96 -18.71 11.61
N GLY A 113 -7.52 -18.16 12.70
CA GLY A 113 -6.77 -17.42 13.71
C GLY A 113 -6.17 -16.13 13.16
N THR A 114 -5.77 -15.23 14.06
CA THR A 114 -5.10 -13.99 13.69
C THR A 114 -3.63 -14.05 14.10
N ALA A 115 -2.72 -14.06 13.14
CA ALA A 115 -1.30 -13.90 13.42
C ALA A 115 -0.97 -12.43 13.75
N PHE A 116 -0.07 -12.20 14.69
CA PHE A 116 0.43 -10.86 15.03
C PHE A 116 0.90 -10.08 13.80
N GLN A 117 1.62 -10.76 12.91
CA GLN A 117 2.15 -10.15 11.70
C GLN A 117 1.04 -9.65 10.77
N SER A 118 -0.10 -10.33 10.72
CA SER A 118 -1.24 -9.92 9.90
C SER A 118 -1.88 -8.64 10.40
N VAL A 119 -2.03 -8.49 11.72
CA VAL A 119 -2.50 -7.24 12.34
C VAL A 119 -1.55 -6.09 12.04
N ARG A 120 -0.24 -6.30 12.23
CA ARG A 120 0.77 -5.29 11.89
C ARG A 120 0.76 -4.93 10.41
N THR A 121 0.51 -5.91 9.54
CA THR A 121 0.44 -5.70 8.09
C THR A 121 -0.81 -4.92 7.71
N LEU A 122 -1.95 -5.19 8.36
CA LEU A 122 -3.17 -4.43 8.17
C LEU A 122 -2.99 -2.97 8.62
N PHE A 123 -2.35 -2.74 9.76
CA PHE A 123 -1.97 -1.41 10.22
C PHE A 123 -1.08 -0.68 9.19
N MET A 124 -0.03 -1.34 8.69
CA MET A 124 0.85 -0.77 7.66
C MET A 124 0.07 -0.45 6.37
N SER A 125 -0.86 -1.32 5.98
CA SER A 125 -1.72 -1.14 4.80
C SER A 125 -2.58 0.11 4.91
N ALA A 126 -3.13 0.38 6.11
CA ALA A 126 -3.87 1.59 6.40
C ALA A 126 -3.00 2.85 6.21
N LEU A 127 -1.76 2.83 6.70
CA LEU A 127 -0.83 3.95 6.52
C LEU A 127 -0.46 4.16 5.06
N VAL A 128 -0.22 3.07 4.30
CA VAL A 128 0.10 3.12 2.87
C VAL A 128 -1.03 3.82 2.11
N LEU A 129 -2.27 3.36 2.24
CA LEU A 129 -3.41 3.91 1.50
C LEU A 129 -3.81 5.30 2.01
N GLY A 130 -3.87 5.48 3.34
CA GLY A 130 -4.22 6.74 3.97
C GLY A 130 -3.25 7.86 3.60
N PHE A 131 -1.93 7.61 3.70
CA PHE A 131 -0.96 8.62 3.33
C PHE A 131 -0.77 8.77 1.83
N TYR A 132 -1.00 7.72 1.03
CA TYR A 132 -1.07 7.88 -0.43
C TYR A 132 -2.17 8.88 -0.83
N LEU A 133 -3.38 8.72 -0.28
CA LEU A 133 -4.49 9.64 -0.53
C LEU A 133 -4.24 11.05 0.01
N LEU A 134 -3.59 11.17 1.17
CA LEU A 134 -3.28 12.46 1.79
C LEU A 134 -2.20 13.24 1.01
N ALA A 135 -1.17 12.55 0.54
CA ALA A 135 0.00 13.16 -0.09
C ALA A 135 -0.24 13.46 -1.57
N LYS A 136 -0.95 12.58 -2.28
CA LYS A 136 -1.21 12.69 -3.72
C LYS A 136 -1.93 13.99 -4.06
N GLU A 137 -1.42 14.70 -5.05
CA GLU A 137 -2.08 15.88 -5.57
C GLU A 137 -3.31 15.49 -6.38
N SER A 138 -4.40 16.25 -6.21
CA SER A 138 -5.59 16.11 -7.04
C SER A 138 -5.27 16.58 -8.44
N SER A 139 -4.88 15.68 -9.34
CA SER A 139 -4.69 16.04 -10.75
C SER A 139 -6.02 16.52 -11.34
N PRO A 140 -6.10 17.75 -11.88
CA PRO A 140 -7.31 18.27 -12.52
C PRO A 140 -7.58 17.61 -13.89
N ILE A 141 -6.70 16.72 -14.35
CA ILE A 141 -6.75 16.09 -15.67
C ILE A 141 -7.16 14.63 -15.53
N TYR A 142 -8.35 14.37 -15.01
CA TYR A 142 -9.05 13.15 -15.41
C TYR A 142 -9.84 13.49 -16.68
N SER A 143 -9.24 13.20 -17.83
CA SER A 143 -9.97 13.24 -19.09
C SER A 143 -11.13 12.23 -19.03
N PRO A 144 -12.37 12.61 -19.35
CA PRO A 144 -13.55 11.73 -19.30
C PRO A 144 -13.49 10.56 -20.30
N VAL A 145 -12.42 10.44 -21.09
CA VAL A 145 -12.25 9.45 -22.16
C VAL A 145 -11.91 8.04 -21.63
N HIS A 146 -11.57 7.91 -20.33
CA HIS A 146 -11.29 6.62 -19.69
C HIS A 146 -12.21 6.32 -18.49
N GLU A 147 -13.52 6.56 -18.64
CA GLU A 147 -14.56 6.01 -17.73
C GLU A 147 -14.69 4.48 -17.79
N ASN A 148 -13.90 3.80 -18.63
CA ASN A 148 -13.88 2.35 -18.72
C ASN A 148 -13.29 1.73 -17.44
N VAL A 149 -14.20 1.34 -16.53
CA VAL A 149 -14.04 0.46 -15.37
C VAL A 149 -12.80 0.80 -14.53
N ALA A 150 -12.99 1.68 -13.53
CA ALA A 150 -11.96 1.92 -12.54
C ALA A 150 -11.54 0.58 -11.88
N PHE A 151 -10.23 0.32 -11.86
CA PHE A 151 -9.67 -0.88 -11.25
C PHE A 151 -9.95 -0.87 -9.74
N ASP A 152 -10.73 -1.84 -9.27
CA ASP A 152 -10.98 -2.03 -7.84
C ASP A 152 -9.83 -2.83 -7.22
N LEU A 153 -9.04 -2.16 -6.40
CA LEU A 153 -7.81 -2.70 -5.83
C LEU A 153 -8.07 -3.83 -4.84
N SER A 154 -9.26 -3.91 -4.23
CA SER A 154 -9.60 -4.96 -3.26
C SER A 154 -10.44 -6.08 -3.87
N ASN A 155 -11.38 -5.78 -4.77
CA ASN A 155 -12.32 -6.78 -5.28
C ASN A 155 -11.86 -7.46 -6.57
N THR A 156 -10.90 -6.87 -7.30
CA THR A 156 -10.31 -7.56 -8.46
C THR A 156 -9.38 -8.67 -8.00
N ASP A 157 -9.46 -9.83 -8.66
CA ASP A 157 -8.47 -10.88 -8.50
C ASP A 157 -7.19 -10.48 -9.24
N VAL A 158 -6.11 -10.30 -8.48
CA VAL A 158 -4.88 -9.71 -8.99
C VAL A 158 -3.93 -10.83 -9.39
N ASP A 159 -3.75 -11.01 -10.69
CA ASP A 159 -2.74 -11.91 -11.23
C ASP A 159 -1.33 -11.35 -11.00
N TRP A 160 -0.73 -11.76 -9.88
CA TRP A 160 0.62 -11.35 -9.48
C TRP A 160 1.70 -11.91 -10.39
N LYS A 161 1.44 -13.02 -11.09
CA LYS A 161 2.35 -13.59 -12.09
C LYS A 161 2.47 -12.66 -13.30
N THR A 162 1.34 -12.12 -13.77
CA THR A 162 1.33 -11.12 -14.85
C THR A 162 1.92 -9.77 -14.41
N ILE A 163 1.71 -9.35 -13.16
CA ILE A 163 2.35 -8.12 -12.63
C ILE A 163 3.87 -8.28 -12.56
N GLY A 164 4.38 -9.44 -12.18
CA GLY A 164 5.82 -9.70 -12.10
C GLY A 164 6.57 -8.64 -11.29
N GLU A 165 7.58 -8.02 -11.91
CA GLU A 165 8.40 -6.96 -11.31
C GLU A 165 7.88 -5.54 -11.57
N GLU A 166 6.67 -5.36 -12.11
CA GLU A 166 6.14 -4.03 -12.42
C GLU A 166 6.06 -3.14 -11.18
N GLY A 167 6.63 -1.93 -11.26
CA GLY A 167 6.83 -1.03 -10.12
C GLY A 167 8.13 -1.22 -9.34
N PHE A 168 8.99 -2.16 -9.74
CA PHE A 168 10.38 -2.34 -9.28
C PHE A 168 11.44 -2.03 -10.35
N SER A 169 11.03 -1.31 -11.41
CA SER A 169 11.87 -0.99 -12.55
C SER A 169 11.76 0.50 -12.92
N GLU A 170 12.86 1.05 -13.42
CA GLU A 170 12.92 2.39 -14.02
C GLU A 170 12.81 2.34 -15.56
N LEU A 171 12.54 1.16 -16.12
CA LEU A 171 12.48 0.98 -17.57
C LEU A 171 11.31 1.76 -18.20
N PRO A 172 11.44 2.15 -19.48
CA PRO A 172 10.39 2.87 -20.19
C PRO A 172 9.05 2.12 -20.16
N LYS A 173 7.99 2.84 -19.82
CA LYS A 173 6.63 2.31 -19.71
C LYS A 173 5.99 2.20 -21.08
N PHE A 174 5.48 1.03 -21.43
CA PHE A 174 4.71 0.85 -22.67
C PHE A 174 3.21 0.82 -22.35
N PRO A 175 2.38 1.66 -23.00
CA PRO A 175 0.94 1.72 -22.73
C PRO A 175 0.14 0.51 -23.25
N SER A 176 0.81 -0.56 -23.68
CA SER A 176 0.19 -1.71 -24.35
C SER A 176 -0.35 -2.79 -23.41
N SER A 177 -0.22 -2.65 -22.09
CA SER A 177 -0.73 -3.68 -21.16
C SER A 177 -2.25 -3.59 -21.02
N GLU A 178 -2.94 -4.67 -21.36
CA GLU A 178 -4.39 -4.82 -21.14
C GLU A 178 -4.71 -5.05 -19.64
N ASN A 179 -3.71 -5.44 -18.83
CA ASN A 179 -3.89 -5.72 -17.41
C ASN A 179 -4.14 -4.42 -16.61
N ALA A 180 -5.28 -4.35 -15.93
CA ALA A 180 -5.70 -3.18 -15.17
C ALA A 180 -4.77 -2.82 -14.00
N ALA A 181 -4.20 -3.82 -13.32
CA ALA A 181 -3.25 -3.61 -12.23
C ALA A 181 -1.93 -3.02 -12.72
N VAL A 182 -1.40 -3.53 -13.85
CA VAL A 182 -0.19 -2.97 -14.49
C VAL A 182 -0.43 -1.53 -14.93
N ARG A 183 -1.57 -1.22 -15.55
CA ARG A 183 -1.94 0.15 -15.91
C ARG A 183 -2.03 1.06 -14.67
N PHE A 184 -2.63 0.58 -13.58
CA PHE A 184 -2.67 1.33 -12.33
C PHE A 184 -1.26 1.56 -11.76
N ILE A 185 -0.36 0.56 -11.79
CA ILE A 185 1.02 0.71 -11.34
C ILE A 185 1.76 1.76 -12.18
N HIS A 186 1.55 1.81 -13.49
CA HIS A 186 2.27 2.74 -14.35
C HIS A 186 1.72 4.16 -14.39
N PHE A 187 0.40 4.29 -14.43
CA PHE A 187 -0.29 5.55 -14.72
C PHE A 187 -1.11 6.05 -13.53
N GLY A 188 -1.31 5.22 -12.52
CA GLY A 188 -2.22 5.49 -11.42
C GLY A 188 -3.67 5.52 -11.84
N GLY A 189 -4.47 6.08 -10.97
CA GLY A 189 -5.91 6.15 -11.10
C GLY A 189 -6.53 6.52 -9.77
N PRO A 190 -7.88 6.55 -9.71
CA PRO A 190 -8.58 6.63 -8.45
C PRO A 190 -8.31 5.37 -7.62
N ILE A 191 -8.25 5.51 -6.30
CA ILE A 191 -8.29 4.35 -5.42
C ILE A 191 -9.75 3.90 -5.38
N VAL A 192 -10.01 2.68 -5.79
CA VAL A 192 -11.32 2.03 -5.62
C VAL A 192 -11.12 0.81 -4.74
N MET A 193 -11.91 0.71 -3.69
CA MET A 193 -11.94 -0.44 -2.79
C MET A 193 -13.39 -0.77 -2.49
N ASP A 194 -13.75 -2.02 -2.69
CA ASP A 194 -15.10 -2.55 -2.45
C ASP A 194 -16.20 -1.71 -3.13
N GLY A 195 -15.97 -1.37 -4.40
CA GLY A 195 -16.82 -0.51 -5.22
C GLY A 195 -16.82 0.97 -4.82
N LYS A 196 -16.21 1.35 -3.70
CA LYS A 196 -16.14 2.74 -3.22
C LYS A 196 -14.93 3.44 -3.82
N LYS A 197 -15.17 4.61 -4.41
CA LYS A 197 -14.12 5.47 -4.96
C LYS A 197 -13.60 6.44 -3.91
N TYR A 198 -12.28 6.52 -3.74
CA TYR A 198 -11.59 7.43 -2.84
C TYR A 198 -10.80 8.45 -3.64
N GLN A 199 -11.02 9.73 -3.34
CA GLN A 199 -10.28 10.84 -3.94
C GLN A 199 -9.09 11.23 -3.07
N SER A 200 -8.11 11.93 -3.64
CA SER A 200 -7.03 12.54 -2.86
C SER A 200 -7.57 13.59 -1.88
N GLY A 201 -6.88 13.75 -0.75
CA GLY A 201 -7.21 14.72 0.30
C GLY A 201 -7.53 14.10 1.66
N ALA A 202 -7.60 14.94 2.68
CA ALA A 202 -7.70 14.50 4.07
C ALA A 202 -8.99 13.73 4.36
N GLN A 203 -10.12 14.15 3.79
CA GLN A 203 -11.41 13.50 4.03
C GLN A 203 -11.41 12.01 3.67
N HIS A 204 -10.92 11.65 2.48
CA HIS A 204 -10.90 10.26 2.03
C HIS A 204 -9.74 9.47 2.66
N ALA A 205 -8.62 10.13 2.97
CA ALA A 205 -7.54 9.53 3.77
C ALA A 205 -8.03 9.13 5.18
N LYS A 206 -8.80 10.00 5.85
CA LYS A 206 -9.45 9.67 7.13
C LYS A 206 -10.40 8.50 6.99
N ARG A 207 -11.27 8.53 5.97
CA ARG A 207 -12.26 7.47 5.74
C ARG A 207 -11.59 6.10 5.57
N ILE A 208 -10.53 6.01 4.76
CA ILE A 208 -9.85 4.72 4.54
C ILE A 208 -9.15 4.25 5.83
N ILE A 209 -8.50 5.14 6.58
CA ILE A 209 -7.88 4.78 7.87
C ILE A 209 -8.92 4.26 8.85
N LEU A 210 -10.11 4.86 8.88
CA LEU A 210 -11.20 4.44 9.75
C LEU A 210 -11.71 3.03 9.39
N GLU A 211 -11.86 2.73 8.09
CA GLU A 211 -12.28 1.39 7.65
C GLU A 211 -11.26 0.30 8.08
N PHE A 212 -9.97 0.61 8.02
CA PHE A 212 -8.92 -0.30 8.51
C PHE A 212 -8.89 -0.40 10.04
N ALA A 213 -9.17 0.69 10.76
CA ALA A 213 -9.25 0.68 12.22
C ALA A 213 -10.42 -0.21 12.70
N SER A 214 -11.59 -0.07 12.08
CA SER A 214 -12.74 -0.94 12.36
C SER A 214 -12.44 -2.41 12.07
N LEU A 215 -11.79 -2.70 10.94
CA LEU A 215 -11.36 -4.06 10.64
C LEU A 215 -10.32 -4.57 11.67
N LEU A 216 -9.40 -3.73 12.14
CA LEU A 216 -8.47 -4.10 13.21
C LEU A 216 -9.18 -4.42 14.53
N ASP A 217 -10.27 -3.73 14.88
CA ASP A 217 -11.08 -4.07 16.06
C ASP A 217 -11.77 -5.44 15.92
N GLU A 218 -12.16 -5.82 14.70
CA GLU A 218 -12.73 -7.14 14.40
C GLU A 218 -11.66 -8.24 14.28
N VAL A 219 -10.44 -7.88 13.87
CA VAL A 219 -9.32 -8.81 13.65
C VAL A 219 -8.49 -9.06 14.89
N GLY A 220 -8.31 -8.01 15.68
CA GLY A 220 -7.46 -7.95 16.84
C GLY A 220 -7.99 -8.82 17.98
N SER A 221 -7.07 -9.49 18.65
CA SER A 221 -7.33 -9.93 20.03
C SER A 221 -7.19 -8.73 20.97
N HIS A 222 -7.70 -8.85 22.19
CA HIS A 222 -7.66 -7.78 23.20
C HIS A 222 -6.25 -7.21 23.50
N TRP A 223 -5.16 -7.91 23.16
CA TRP A 223 -3.78 -7.45 23.33
C TRP A 223 -3.21 -6.72 22.11
N MET A 224 -4.00 -6.59 21.03
CA MET A 224 -3.64 -5.93 19.78
C MET A 224 -4.45 -4.64 19.54
N THR A 225 -5.26 -4.24 20.52
CA THR A 225 -6.12 -3.03 20.49
C THR A 225 -5.33 -1.74 20.22
N ASP A 226 -4.05 -1.73 20.59
CA ASP A 226 -3.18 -0.58 20.43
C ASP A 226 -3.04 -0.16 18.96
N TYR A 227 -3.08 -1.10 18.00
CA TYR A 227 -2.98 -0.76 16.58
C TYR A 227 -4.22 -0.02 16.06
N ALA A 228 -5.43 -0.45 16.45
CA ALA A 228 -6.66 0.25 16.11
C ALA A 228 -6.70 1.63 16.77
N GLN A 229 -6.34 1.72 18.06
CA GLN A 229 -6.25 2.98 18.80
C GLN A 229 -5.25 3.97 18.17
N LEU A 230 -4.11 3.48 17.68
CA LEU A 230 -3.17 4.30 16.93
C LEU A 230 -3.79 4.82 15.63
N LEU A 231 -4.53 4.00 14.86
CA LEU A 231 -5.20 4.48 13.65
C LEU A 231 -6.28 5.52 13.96
N TYR A 232 -7.06 5.36 15.04
CA TYR A 232 -8.01 6.39 15.49
C TYR A 232 -7.30 7.70 15.83
N THR A 233 -6.17 7.62 16.53
CA THR A 233 -5.34 8.81 16.82
C THR A 233 -4.82 9.46 15.54
N ILE A 234 -4.30 8.66 14.61
CA ILE A 234 -3.76 9.17 13.33
C ILE A 234 -4.88 9.84 12.51
N HIS A 235 -6.06 9.23 12.45
CA HIS A 235 -7.26 9.80 11.82
C HIS A 235 -7.55 11.22 12.34
N ASP A 236 -7.44 11.44 13.65
CA ASP A 236 -7.72 12.74 14.26
C ASP A 236 -6.64 13.79 13.92
N THR A 237 -5.38 13.37 13.76
CA THR A 237 -4.25 14.26 13.38
C THR A 237 -4.17 14.58 11.88
N ILE A 238 -4.98 13.93 11.06
CA ILE A 238 -5.04 14.26 9.63
C ILE A 238 -5.82 15.56 9.49
N GLU A 239 -5.21 16.53 8.83
CA GLU A 239 -5.83 17.83 8.55
C GLU A 239 -5.70 18.09 7.05
N ASP A 240 -6.64 18.87 6.50
CA ASP A 240 -6.49 19.34 5.13
C ASP A 240 -5.23 20.19 5.02
N LYS A 241 -4.51 20.05 3.90
CA LYS A 241 -3.45 21.01 3.55
C LYS A 241 -4.14 22.37 3.45
N GLY A 242 -3.90 23.26 4.41
CA GLY A 242 -4.40 24.63 4.38
C GLY A 242 -4.14 25.23 3.00
N ARG A 243 -5.19 25.73 2.37
CA ARG A 243 -5.09 26.46 1.10
C ARG A 243 -4.34 27.77 1.29
#